data_AF-A0A5B0PEH3-F1
#
_entry.id   AF-A0A5B0PEH3-F1
#
_cell.length_a   1.000
_cell.length_b   1.000
_cell.length_c   1.000
_cell.angle_alpha   90.00
_cell.angle_beta   90.00
_cell.angle_gamma   90.00
#
_symmetry.space_group_name_H-M   'P 1'
#
loop_
_entity.id
_entity.type
_entity.pdbx_description
1 polymer ?
#
loop_
_entity_poly.entity_id
_entity_poly.type
_entity_poly.pdbx_seq_one_letter_code
_entity_poly.pdbx_strand_id
1 'polypeptide(L)'
;MGYNHQSVFPIPASCFPFFNEKRLKPEDEVTVPPTVERIAGSRPHHQRAQMNLDQHDVIGRGSYVVVRSQDESFLVGWVDSLWEVMWPQGSVMMVQLLVCKIGDMDGHYQMRRIERMDEERTVNAEHNCAQAECVVSNTKVVYKERRECATRADEVRHMDHTHFIINSASLKNSELHRTISDLPLHDVTPEEWVNCIREGLAAWGQPQPDIE
;
A
#
# COMPACT_ATOMS: atom_id res chain seq x y z
N MET A 1 -5.06 -9.42 -51.72
CA MET A 1 -4.08 -8.60 -50.97
C MET A 1 -4.84 -7.43 -50.38
N GLY A 2 -5.03 -7.41 -49.06
CA GLY A 2 -5.81 -6.37 -48.39
C GLY A 2 -4.96 -5.15 -48.12
N TYR A 3 -5.40 -3.99 -48.58
CA TYR A 3 -4.78 -2.71 -48.26
C TYR A 3 -4.95 -2.44 -46.76
N ASN A 4 -3.84 -2.45 -46.01
CA ASN A 4 -3.84 -2.02 -44.62
C ASN A 4 -3.48 -0.53 -44.58
N HIS A 5 -4.50 0.33 -44.47
CA HIS A 5 -4.34 1.79 -44.41
C HIS A 5 -3.35 2.23 -43.31
N GLN A 6 -3.35 1.53 -42.17
CA GLN A 6 -2.50 1.84 -41.02
C GLN A 6 -1.02 1.50 -41.26
N SER A 7 -0.72 0.61 -42.22
CA SER A 7 0.66 0.32 -42.63
C SER A 7 1.24 1.39 -43.56
N VAL A 8 0.37 2.15 -44.25
CA VAL A 8 0.78 3.22 -45.18
C VAL A 8 0.79 4.58 -44.47
N PHE A 9 -0.09 4.78 -43.50
CA PHE A 9 -0.17 5.99 -42.67
C PHE A 9 -0.19 5.60 -41.20
N PRO A 10 0.98 5.38 -40.58
CA PRO A 10 1.06 5.04 -39.16
C PRO A 10 0.56 6.20 -38.31
N ILE A 11 -0.07 5.87 -37.18
CA ILE A 11 -0.51 6.86 -36.19
C ILE A 11 0.72 7.61 -35.67
N PRO A 12 0.72 8.96 -35.67
CA PRO A 12 1.84 9.73 -35.13
C PRO A 12 2.10 9.40 -33.66
N ALA A 13 3.38 9.40 -33.24
CA ALA A 13 3.77 9.15 -31.85
C ALA A 13 3.06 10.08 -30.84
N SER A 14 2.72 11.30 -31.24
CA SER A 14 2.00 12.28 -30.43
C SER A 14 0.54 11.92 -30.12
N CYS A 15 -0.01 10.92 -30.82
CA CYS A 15 -1.38 10.45 -30.61
C CYS A 15 -1.46 9.30 -29.59
N PHE A 16 -0.31 8.84 -29.07
CA PHE A 16 -0.24 7.87 -27.98
C PHE A 16 0.04 8.57 -26.65
N PRO A 17 -0.37 8.00 -25.50
CA PRO A 17 -1.18 6.79 -25.37
C PRO A 17 -2.67 7.05 -25.65
N PHE A 18 -3.42 6.00 -26.03
CA PHE A 18 -4.88 6.07 -26.18
C PHE A 18 -5.58 4.76 -25.84
N PHE A 19 -6.85 4.84 -25.42
CA PHE A 19 -7.68 3.66 -25.18
C PHE A 19 -8.27 3.15 -26.49
N ASN A 20 -8.19 1.84 -26.71
CA ASN A 20 -8.75 1.25 -27.91
C ASN A 20 -10.25 0.95 -27.75
N GLU A 21 -10.90 0.62 -28.87
CA GLU A 21 -12.34 0.33 -28.90
C GLU A 21 -12.70 -1.08 -28.39
N LYS A 22 -11.73 -1.81 -27.81
CA LYS A 22 -11.99 -3.15 -27.29
C LYS A 22 -12.94 -3.07 -26.10
N ARG A 23 -14.01 -3.85 -26.17
CA ARG A 23 -15.00 -3.91 -25.09
C ARG A 23 -14.43 -4.60 -23.86
N LEU A 24 -14.70 -4.00 -22.70
CA LEU A 24 -14.46 -4.62 -21.41
C LEU A 24 -15.39 -5.82 -21.26
N LYS A 25 -14.85 -6.95 -20.83
CA LYS A 25 -15.66 -8.13 -20.53
C LYS A 25 -16.29 -7.96 -19.14
N PRO A 26 -17.51 -8.47 -18.90
CA PRO A 26 -18.14 -8.38 -17.57
C PRO A 26 -17.31 -9.02 -16.45
N GLU A 27 -16.58 -10.11 -16.74
CA GLU A 27 -15.67 -10.79 -15.81
C GLU A 27 -14.44 -9.94 -15.40
N ASP A 28 -14.15 -8.90 -16.17
CA ASP A 28 -13.03 -7.97 -15.95
C ASP A 28 -13.45 -6.65 -15.32
N GLU A 29 -14.74 -6.45 -15.08
CA GLU A 29 -15.25 -5.27 -14.40
C GLU A 29 -14.86 -5.30 -12.92
N VAL A 30 -14.26 -4.23 -12.44
CA VAL A 30 -13.83 -4.10 -11.04
C VAL A 30 -14.50 -2.89 -10.40
N THR A 31 -14.60 -2.91 -9.07
CA THR A 31 -15.07 -1.74 -8.33
C THR A 31 -14.13 -0.56 -8.57
N VAL A 32 -14.69 0.64 -8.69
CA VAL A 32 -13.91 1.86 -8.93
C VAL A 32 -12.90 2.03 -7.80
N PRO A 33 -11.58 2.11 -8.10
CA PRO A 33 -10.58 2.32 -7.07
C PRO A 33 -10.76 3.68 -6.37
N PRO A 34 -10.52 3.80 -5.05
CA PRO A 34 -10.66 5.07 -4.32
C PRO A 34 -9.83 6.23 -4.92
N THR A 35 -8.67 5.90 -5.49
CA THR A 35 -7.82 6.88 -6.19
C THR A 35 -8.49 7.44 -7.44
N VAL A 36 -9.21 6.60 -8.20
CA VAL A 36 -9.96 7.02 -9.39
C VAL A 36 -11.15 7.88 -8.97
N GLU A 37 -11.91 7.46 -7.96
CA GLU A 37 -13.04 8.25 -7.42
C GLU A 37 -12.59 9.63 -6.97
N ARG A 38 -11.47 9.71 -6.23
CA ARG A 38 -10.92 10.98 -5.75
C ARG A 38 -10.51 11.93 -6.88
N ILE A 39 -9.93 11.40 -7.97
CA ILE A 39 -9.49 12.20 -9.13
C ILE A 39 -10.68 12.60 -10.01
N ALA A 40 -11.63 11.68 -10.21
CA ALA A 40 -12.82 11.93 -11.00
C ALA A 40 -13.75 12.94 -10.32
N GLY A 41 -13.93 12.86 -9.00
CA GLY A 41 -14.95 13.62 -8.29
C GLY A 41 -16.33 13.29 -8.87
N SER A 42 -17.03 14.30 -9.38
CA SER A 42 -18.33 14.13 -10.05
C SER A 42 -18.23 13.88 -11.56
N ARG A 43 -17.02 13.71 -12.11
CA ARG A 43 -16.81 13.59 -13.57
C ARG A 43 -17.09 12.17 -14.06
N PRO A 44 -17.55 12.02 -15.33
CA PRO A 44 -17.66 10.72 -15.96
C PRO A 44 -16.30 10.02 -15.98
N HIS A 45 -16.29 8.76 -15.53
CA HIS A 45 -15.13 7.90 -15.57
C HIS A 45 -15.54 6.50 -16.01
N HIS A 46 -14.68 5.84 -16.78
CA HIS A 46 -14.98 4.55 -17.39
C HIS A 46 -13.79 3.61 -17.26
N GLN A 47 -14.07 2.37 -16.87
CA GLN A 47 -13.07 1.31 -16.98
C GLN A 47 -12.88 0.94 -18.46
N ARG A 48 -11.62 0.73 -18.86
CA ARG A 48 -11.22 0.42 -20.23
C ARG A 48 -10.54 -0.96 -20.28
N ALA A 49 -10.71 -1.66 -21.40
CA ALA A 49 -10.14 -3.01 -21.55
C ALA A 49 -8.64 -2.97 -21.87
N GLN A 50 -8.24 -2.04 -22.75
CA GLN A 50 -6.88 -1.97 -23.28
C GLN A 50 -6.48 -0.54 -23.64
N MET A 51 -5.19 -0.28 -23.57
CA MET A 51 -4.54 0.97 -23.93
C MET A 51 -3.33 0.70 -24.81
N ASN A 52 -3.20 1.44 -25.91
CA ASN A 52 -2.00 1.47 -26.72
C ASN A 52 -1.03 2.49 -26.11
N LEU A 53 0.16 2.02 -25.72
CA LEU A 53 1.24 2.88 -25.25
C LEU A 53 2.04 3.47 -26.41
N ASP A 54 2.23 2.68 -27.46
CA ASP A 54 2.80 3.09 -28.74
C ASP A 54 2.29 2.20 -29.89
N GLN A 55 2.96 2.25 -31.05
CA GLN A 55 2.62 1.47 -32.24
C GLN A 55 2.70 -0.05 -32.04
N HIS A 56 3.53 -0.52 -31.11
CA HIS A 56 3.84 -1.93 -30.91
C HIS A 56 3.31 -2.45 -29.56
N ASP A 57 3.20 -1.57 -28.55
CA ASP A 57 2.87 -1.95 -27.19
C ASP A 57 1.41 -1.64 -26.84
N VAL A 58 0.68 -2.73 -26.52
CA VAL A 58 -0.69 -2.69 -26.02
C VAL A 58 -0.73 -3.33 -24.64
N ILE A 59 -1.29 -2.60 -23.69
CA ILE A 59 -1.49 -3.10 -22.32
C ILE A 59 -2.97 -3.25 -22.01
N GLY A 60 -3.29 -4.20 -21.13
CA GLY A 60 -4.63 -4.44 -20.59
C GLY A 60 -4.52 -5.16 -19.25
N ARG A 61 -5.66 -5.51 -18.66
CA ARG A 61 -5.65 -6.38 -17.47
C ARG A 61 -4.82 -7.64 -17.73
N GLY A 62 -3.93 -7.98 -16.81
CA GLY A 62 -3.04 -9.13 -16.97
C GLY A 62 -1.65 -8.81 -17.50
N SER A 63 -1.45 -7.65 -18.11
CA SER A 63 -0.15 -7.22 -18.66
C SER A 63 0.83 -6.88 -17.54
N TYR A 64 2.13 -7.09 -17.79
CA TYR A 64 3.20 -6.55 -16.94
C TYR A 64 3.76 -5.28 -17.58
N VAL A 65 3.97 -4.25 -16.78
CA VAL A 65 4.55 -2.98 -17.19
C VAL A 65 5.68 -2.60 -16.25
N VAL A 66 6.67 -1.88 -16.76
CA VAL A 66 7.72 -1.28 -15.93
C VAL A 66 7.35 0.18 -15.73
N VAL A 67 7.28 0.61 -14.48
CA VAL A 67 7.03 2.00 -14.10
C VAL A 67 8.22 2.56 -13.36
N ARG A 68 8.48 3.84 -13.56
CA ARG A 68 9.48 4.59 -12.82
C ARG A 68 8.81 5.25 -11.63
N SER A 69 9.26 4.93 -10.43
CA SER A 69 8.79 5.52 -9.18
C SER A 69 9.40 6.91 -8.98
N GLN A 70 8.88 7.67 -8.02
CA GLN A 70 9.33 9.03 -7.70
C GLN A 70 10.79 9.09 -7.22
N ASP A 71 11.28 7.99 -6.64
CA ASP A 71 12.67 7.80 -6.22
C ASP A 71 13.58 7.33 -7.37
N GLU A 72 13.11 7.41 -8.62
CA GLU A 72 13.80 6.99 -9.83
C GLU A 72 14.10 5.48 -9.91
N SER A 73 13.53 4.68 -9.01
CA SER A 73 13.59 3.22 -9.07
C SER A 73 12.61 2.66 -10.12
N PHE A 74 12.96 1.53 -10.72
CA PHE A 74 12.06 0.81 -11.62
C PHE A 74 11.30 -0.26 -10.85
N LEU A 75 9.97 -0.24 -10.99
CA LEU A 75 9.07 -1.23 -10.42
C LEU A 75 8.39 -1.98 -11.56
N VAL A 76 8.19 -3.29 -11.37
CA VAL A 76 7.33 -4.08 -12.25
C VAL A 76 5.93 -4.08 -11.65
N GLY A 77 4.96 -3.63 -12.42
CA GLY A 77 3.55 -3.65 -12.07
C GLY A 77 2.79 -4.64 -12.93
N TRP A 78 1.89 -5.40 -12.31
CA TRP A 78 0.85 -6.15 -13.00
C TRP A 78 -0.39 -5.26 -13.14
N VAL A 79 -0.88 -5.09 -14.36
CA VAL A 79 -2.05 -4.25 -14.65
C VAL A 79 -3.30 -4.95 -14.17
N ASP A 80 -3.92 -4.36 -13.15
CA ASP A 80 -5.19 -4.84 -12.59
C ASP A 80 -6.39 -4.24 -13.33
N SER A 81 -6.39 -2.91 -13.52
CA SER A 81 -7.45 -2.22 -14.26
C SER A 81 -6.95 -0.92 -14.91
N LEU A 82 -7.65 -0.51 -15.96
CA LEU A 82 -7.40 0.74 -16.70
C LEU A 82 -8.62 1.65 -16.60
N TRP A 83 -8.40 2.94 -16.40
CA TRP A 83 -9.47 3.91 -16.17
C TRP A 83 -9.25 5.17 -16.99
N GLU A 84 -10.35 5.67 -17.57
CA GLU A 84 -10.40 6.95 -18.26
C GLU A 84 -11.31 7.91 -17.50
N VAL A 85 -10.79 9.07 -17.10
CA VAL A 85 -11.57 10.15 -16.50
C VAL A 85 -11.74 11.26 -17.53
N MET A 86 -12.99 11.65 -17.81
CA MET A 86 -13.29 12.66 -18.82
C MET A 86 -13.13 14.07 -18.26
N TRP A 87 -12.37 14.92 -18.96
CA TRP A 87 -12.17 16.33 -18.63
C TRP A 87 -12.63 17.24 -19.80
N PRO A 88 -12.90 18.53 -19.56
CA PRO A 88 -13.32 19.44 -20.62
C PRO A 88 -12.32 19.59 -21.78
N GLN A 89 -11.04 19.35 -21.52
CA GLN A 89 -9.93 19.56 -22.46
C GLN A 89 -9.26 18.26 -22.90
N GLY A 90 -9.83 17.09 -22.56
CA GLY A 90 -9.24 15.79 -22.86
C GLY A 90 -9.66 14.72 -21.86
N SER A 91 -8.82 13.71 -21.66
CA SER A 91 -9.01 12.71 -20.61
C SER A 91 -7.74 12.48 -19.81
N VAL A 92 -7.92 12.07 -18.55
CA VAL A 92 -6.83 11.56 -17.73
C VAL A 92 -6.92 10.05 -17.75
N MET A 93 -5.83 9.42 -18.19
CA MET A 93 -5.69 7.99 -18.26
C MET A 93 -5.00 7.50 -16.98
N MET A 94 -5.55 6.46 -16.37
CA MET A 94 -5.03 5.90 -15.13
C MET A 94 -4.84 4.39 -15.28
N VAL A 95 -3.72 3.89 -14.76
CA VAL A 95 -3.38 2.47 -14.75
C VAL A 95 -3.25 2.03 -13.30
N GLN A 96 -4.13 1.14 -12.85
CA GLN A 96 -4.04 0.54 -11.53
C GLN A 96 -3.12 -0.68 -11.61
N LEU A 97 -2.08 -0.68 -10.77
CA LEU A 97 -1.04 -1.71 -10.76
C LEU A 97 -1.03 -2.43 -9.42
N LEU A 98 -0.89 -3.76 -9.46
CA LEU A 98 -0.34 -4.53 -8.34
C LEU A 98 1.17 -4.58 -8.51
N VAL A 99 1.90 -4.06 -7.52
CA VAL A 99 3.37 -4.05 -7.55
C VAL A 99 3.88 -5.49 -7.40
N CYS A 100 4.82 -5.88 -8.26
CA CYS A 100 5.47 -7.17 -8.16
C CYS A 100 6.81 -7.05 -7.45
N LYS A 101 7.14 -8.06 -6.64
CA LYS A 101 8.46 -8.23 -6.06
C LYS A 101 9.39 -8.82 -7.12
N ILE A 102 10.55 -8.20 -7.32
CA ILE A 102 11.64 -8.80 -8.09
C ILE A 102 12.40 -9.74 -7.15
N GLY A 103 12.42 -11.03 -7.51
CA GLY A 103 13.11 -12.08 -6.78
C GLY A 103 14.54 -12.34 -7.28
N ASP A 104 15.05 -13.47 -6.84
CA ASP A 104 16.29 -14.09 -7.24
C ASP A 104 16.22 -14.69 -8.66
N MET A 105 17.37 -15.14 -9.16
CA MET A 105 17.44 -15.83 -10.45
C MET A 105 16.94 -17.26 -10.31
N ASP A 106 15.98 -17.63 -11.14
CA ASP A 106 15.52 -19.00 -11.24
C ASP A 106 16.64 -19.91 -11.76
N GLY A 107 16.92 -21.01 -11.05
CA GLY A 107 18.03 -21.90 -11.38
C GLY A 107 17.86 -22.67 -12.70
N HIS A 108 16.61 -22.90 -13.15
CA HIS A 108 16.33 -23.62 -14.38
C HIS A 108 16.33 -22.68 -15.59
N TYR A 109 15.62 -21.56 -15.49
CA TYR A 109 15.47 -20.62 -16.59
C TYR A 109 16.58 -19.57 -16.66
N GLN A 110 17.35 -19.38 -15.59
CA GLN A 110 18.38 -18.32 -15.47
C GLN A 110 17.80 -16.92 -15.72
N MET A 111 16.53 -16.72 -15.34
CA MET A 111 15.79 -15.46 -15.45
C MET A 111 15.35 -14.99 -14.07
N ARG A 112 15.13 -13.68 -13.88
CA ARG A 112 14.65 -13.17 -12.59
C ARG A 112 13.20 -13.58 -12.34
N ARG A 113 12.95 -14.12 -11.15
CA ARG A 113 11.60 -14.38 -10.67
C ARG A 113 10.89 -13.05 -10.40
N ILE A 114 9.60 -13.01 -10.72
CA ILE A 114 8.72 -11.88 -10.39
C ILE A 114 7.50 -12.47 -9.70
N GLU A 115 7.21 -11.99 -8.50
CA GLU A 115 6.11 -12.49 -7.68
C GLU A 115 5.09 -11.38 -7.45
N ARG A 116 3.81 -11.67 -7.70
CA ARG A 116 2.72 -10.74 -7.41
C ARG A 116 2.61 -10.60 -5.90
N MET A 117 2.57 -9.36 -5.42
CA MET A 117 2.24 -9.10 -4.03
C MET A 117 0.71 -9.15 -3.92
N ASP A 118 0.14 -10.34 -3.70
CA ASP A 118 -1.31 -10.54 -3.57
C ASP A 118 -1.89 -10.03 -2.23
N GLU A 119 -1.10 -9.31 -1.44
CA GLU A 119 -1.54 -8.84 -0.12
C GLU A 119 -1.80 -7.34 -0.12
N GLU A 120 -3.02 -6.96 0.29
CA GLU A 120 -3.25 -5.71 1.00
C GLU A 120 -2.30 -5.66 2.19
N ARG A 121 -1.14 -5.04 1.97
CA ARG A 121 -0.14 -4.82 3.01
C ARG A 121 -0.67 -3.75 3.96
N THR A 122 -1.48 -4.21 4.90
CA THR A 122 -2.02 -3.40 5.98
C THR A 122 -0.89 -3.02 6.93
N VAL A 123 -0.69 -1.72 7.12
CA VAL A 123 0.12 -1.19 8.22
C VAL A 123 -0.76 -0.99 9.43
N ASN A 124 -0.32 -1.50 10.58
CA ASN A 124 -0.93 -1.16 11.86
C ASN A 124 -0.64 0.31 12.21
N ALA A 125 -1.67 1.14 12.22
CA ALA A 125 -1.62 2.52 12.64
C ALA A 125 -2.52 2.72 13.86
N GLU A 126 -2.00 3.38 14.87
CA GLU A 126 -2.68 3.67 16.13
C GLU A 126 -3.02 5.17 16.19
N HIS A 127 -4.13 5.51 16.84
CA HIS A 127 -4.56 6.90 16.94
C HIS A 127 -3.58 7.70 17.80
N ASN A 128 -3.16 8.88 17.33
CA ASN A 128 -2.28 9.76 18.08
C ASN A 128 -3.07 10.51 19.15
N CYS A 129 -3.38 9.82 20.23
CA CYS A 129 -4.21 10.33 21.32
C CYS A 129 -3.60 11.57 21.99
N ALA A 130 -2.27 11.71 21.98
CA ALA A 130 -1.57 12.85 22.57
C ALA A 130 -1.79 14.12 21.74
N GLN A 131 -1.63 14.05 20.42
CA GLN A 131 -1.87 15.21 19.54
C GLN A 131 -3.35 15.56 19.42
N ALA A 132 -4.22 14.54 19.45
CA ALA A 132 -5.66 14.72 19.37
C ALA A 132 -6.33 15.06 20.71
N GLU A 133 -5.56 15.21 21.79
CA GLU A 133 -6.06 15.55 23.14
C GLU A 133 -7.20 14.62 23.62
N CYS A 134 -7.04 13.31 23.37
CA CYS A 134 -8.05 12.32 23.72
C CYS A 134 -8.22 12.20 25.24
N VAL A 135 -9.46 11.93 25.67
CA VAL A 135 -9.81 11.87 27.10
C VAL A 135 -10.09 10.44 27.52
N VAL A 136 -9.67 10.09 28.74
CA VAL A 136 -10.05 8.82 29.36
C VAL A 136 -11.37 9.02 30.11
N SER A 137 -12.37 8.19 29.82
CA SER A 137 -13.66 8.20 30.49
C SER A 137 -14.00 6.84 31.10
N ASN A 138 -14.53 6.83 32.32
CA ASN A 138 -14.96 5.63 33.03
C ASN A 138 -16.36 5.19 32.57
N THR A 139 -16.53 4.97 31.27
CA THR A 139 -17.84 4.72 30.63
C THR A 139 -17.96 3.31 30.06
N LYS A 140 -16.86 2.58 29.92
CA LYS A 140 -16.86 1.26 29.30
C LYS A 140 -17.63 0.27 30.14
N VAL A 141 -18.61 -0.37 29.52
CA VAL A 141 -19.41 -1.41 30.17
C VAL A 141 -18.55 -2.65 30.42
N VAL A 142 -18.49 -3.09 31.68
CA VAL A 142 -17.81 -4.33 32.06
C VAL A 142 -18.84 -5.44 32.19
N TYR A 143 -18.57 -6.60 31.59
CA TYR A 143 -19.38 -7.80 31.75
C TYR A 143 -18.65 -8.81 32.62
N LYS A 144 -19.33 -9.37 33.62
CA LYS A 144 -18.89 -10.56 34.37
C LYS A 144 -19.93 -11.65 34.18
N GLU A 145 -19.50 -12.85 33.80
CA GLU A 145 -20.39 -13.99 33.55
C GLU A 145 -21.52 -13.68 32.55
N ARG A 146 -21.21 -12.88 31.52
CA ARG A 146 -22.17 -12.38 30.50
C ARG A 146 -23.28 -11.48 31.04
N ARG A 147 -23.18 -10.99 32.28
CA ARG A 147 -24.07 -9.97 32.84
C ARG A 147 -23.33 -8.65 32.94
N GLU A 148 -24.03 -7.57 32.58
CA GLU A 148 -23.53 -6.21 32.77
C GLU A 148 -23.29 -5.96 34.25
N CYS A 149 -22.11 -5.43 34.56
CA CYS A 149 -21.73 -5.03 35.90
C CYS A 149 -21.96 -3.53 36.08
N ALA A 150 -22.30 -3.12 37.30
CA ALA A 150 -22.43 -1.70 37.64
C ALA A 150 -21.07 -0.97 37.58
N THR A 151 -19.96 -1.70 37.78
CA THR A 151 -18.60 -1.16 37.66
C THR A 151 -18.28 -0.89 36.20
N ARG A 152 -17.91 0.36 35.90
CA ARG A 152 -17.41 0.76 34.58
C ARG A 152 -15.89 0.69 34.55
N ALA A 153 -15.33 0.52 33.36
CA ALA A 153 -13.91 0.58 33.11
C ALA A 153 -13.55 1.85 32.36
N ASP A 154 -12.30 2.26 32.51
CA ASP A 154 -11.73 3.36 31.74
C ASP A 154 -11.60 2.96 30.26
N GLU A 155 -12.01 3.87 29.38
CA GLU A 155 -11.76 3.80 27.94
C GLU A 155 -11.28 5.14 27.41
N VAL A 156 -10.44 5.09 26.37
CA VAL A 156 -10.03 6.30 25.65
C VAL A 156 -11.15 6.69 24.70
N ARG A 157 -11.61 7.93 24.81
CA ARG A 157 -12.53 8.54 23.86
C ARG A 157 -11.73 9.41 22.88
N HIS A 158 -11.69 8.97 21.62
CA HIS A 158 -11.01 9.70 20.55
C HIS A 158 -11.77 10.98 20.21
N MET A 159 -11.07 12.12 20.23
CA MET A 159 -11.64 13.44 19.98
C MET A 159 -11.63 13.82 18.49
N ASP A 160 -10.78 13.14 17.70
CA ASP A 160 -10.77 13.21 16.25
C ASP A 160 -10.50 11.85 15.62
N HIS A 161 -10.55 11.81 14.29
CA HIS A 161 -10.19 10.65 13.48
C HIS A 161 -9.21 11.02 12.36
N THR A 162 -8.31 11.97 12.64
CA THR A 162 -7.39 12.52 11.63
C THR A 162 -5.92 12.32 11.96
N HIS A 163 -5.58 12.07 13.23
CA HIS A 163 -4.21 11.91 13.66
C HIS A 163 -3.89 10.45 13.99
N PHE A 164 -2.97 9.84 13.25
CA PHE A 164 -2.53 8.46 13.43
C PHE A 164 -1.01 8.37 13.35
N ILE A 165 -0.43 7.42 14.09
CA ILE A 165 0.99 7.08 14.08
C ILE A 165 1.13 5.61 13.69
N ILE A 166 2.12 5.30 12.84
CA ILE A 166 2.42 3.93 12.46
C ILE A 166 3.10 3.21 13.63
N ASN A 167 2.60 2.03 14.00
CA ASN A 167 3.25 1.19 14.99
C ASN A 167 4.49 0.53 14.39
N SER A 168 5.65 1.17 14.51
CA SER A 168 6.92 0.68 13.95
C SER A 168 7.39 -0.65 14.54
N ALA A 169 6.94 -0.98 15.75
CA ALA A 169 7.27 -2.22 16.46
C ALA A 169 6.25 -3.35 16.20
N SER A 170 5.39 -3.20 15.19
CA SER A 170 4.42 -4.25 14.82
C SER A 170 5.13 -5.56 14.52
N LEU A 171 4.71 -6.62 15.23
CA LEU A 171 5.18 -7.99 14.98
C LEU A 171 4.63 -8.57 13.67
N LYS A 172 3.54 -7.99 13.14
CA LYS A 172 3.00 -8.34 11.82
C LYS A 172 3.65 -7.45 10.76
N ASN A 173 4.25 -8.07 9.75
CA ASN A 173 4.90 -7.39 8.62
C ASN A 173 5.97 -6.37 9.09
N SER A 174 6.82 -6.78 10.03
CA SER A 174 7.80 -5.93 10.72
C SER A 174 8.77 -5.21 9.76
N GLU A 175 9.15 -5.84 8.65
CA GLU A 175 9.99 -5.21 7.63
C GLU A 175 9.28 -4.02 6.96
N LEU A 176 8.02 -4.20 6.56
CA LEU A 176 7.22 -3.12 5.97
C LEU A 176 7.04 -1.97 6.96
N HIS A 177 6.75 -2.30 8.22
CA HIS A 177 6.62 -1.32 9.29
C HIS A 177 7.91 -0.53 9.53
N ARG A 178 9.06 -1.21 9.54
CA ARG A 178 10.37 -0.56 9.66
C ARG A 178 10.65 0.35 8.47
N THR A 179 10.39 -0.12 7.25
CA THR A 179 10.60 0.67 6.02
C THR A 179 9.71 1.90 5.94
N ILE A 180 8.41 1.76 6.23
CA ILE A 180 7.46 2.88 6.12
C ILE A 180 7.59 3.86 7.28
N SER A 181 7.89 3.37 8.50
CA SER A 181 8.07 4.27 9.65
C SER A 181 9.32 5.13 9.53
N ASP A 182 10.32 4.69 8.75
CA ASP A 182 11.59 5.37 8.49
C ASP A 182 12.23 5.96 9.76
N LEU A 183 12.08 5.24 10.89
CA LEU A 183 12.64 5.70 12.15
C LEU A 183 14.15 5.53 12.11
N PRO A 184 14.92 6.50 12.61
CA PRO A 184 16.37 6.37 12.73
C PRO A 184 16.68 5.22 13.69
N LEU A 185 17.11 4.10 13.12
CA LEU A 185 17.63 2.98 13.89
C LEU A 185 19.14 3.15 13.99
N HIS A 186 19.61 3.43 15.20
CA HIS A 186 21.04 3.41 15.49
C HIS A 186 21.44 1.99 15.86
N ASP A 187 22.63 1.57 15.41
CA ASP A 187 23.20 0.29 15.82
C ASP A 187 23.43 0.30 17.33
N VAL A 188 22.77 -0.61 18.03
CA VAL A 188 22.96 -0.77 19.48
C VAL A 188 24.33 -1.41 19.72
N THR A 189 25.22 -0.69 20.37
CA THR A 189 26.55 -1.15 20.72
C THR A 189 26.50 -2.26 21.77
N PRO A 190 27.54 -3.12 21.86
CA PRO A 190 27.62 -4.13 22.92
C PRO A 190 27.54 -3.54 24.33
N GLU A 191 28.06 -2.34 24.55
CA GLU A 191 28.02 -1.65 25.84
C GLU A 191 26.59 -1.19 26.18
N GLU A 192 25.86 -0.64 25.22
CA GLU A 192 24.44 -0.27 25.38
C GLU A 192 23.57 -1.49 25.67
N TRP A 193 23.86 -2.64 25.04
CA TRP A 193 23.20 -3.91 25.37
C TRP A 193 23.41 -4.32 26.83
N VAL A 194 24.66 -4.28 27.31
CA VAL A 194 25.00 -4.62 28.70
C VAL A 194 24.32 -3.65 29.68
N ASN A 195 24.31 -2.35 29.36
CA ASN A 195 23.69 -1.34 30.21
C ASN A 195 22.16 -1.50 30.24
N CYS A 196 21.52 -1.71 29.10
CA CYS A 196 20.07 -1.98 29.00
C CYS A 196 19.65 -3.20 29.83
N ILE A 197 20.40 -4.30 29.74
CA ILE A 197 20.13 -5.51 30.55
C ILE A 197 20.28 -5.21 32.05
N ARG A 198 21.33 -4.49 32.45
CA ARG A 198 21.58 -4.13 33.86
C ARG A 198 20.49 -3.23 34.41
N GLU A 199 20.07 -2.22 33.65
CA GLU A 199 18.98 -1.31 34.01
C GLU A 199 17.65 -2.04 34.14
N GLY A 200 17.34 -2.93 33.17
CA GLY A 200 16.15 -3.78 33.23
C GLY A 200 16.13 -4.66 34.48
N LEU A 201 17.25 -5.32 34.80
CA LEU A 201 17.40 -6.16 36.00
C LEU A 201 17.22 -5.36 37.30
N ALA A 202 17.77 -4.15 37.36
CA ALA A 202 17.63 -3.27 38.51
C ALA A 202 16.17 -2.79 38.68
N ALA A 203 15.53 -2.39 37.59
CA ALA A 203 14.13 -1.94 37.59
C ALA A 203 13.15 -3.08 37.94
N TRP A 204 13.46 -4.31 37.53
CA TRP A 204 12.63 -5.49 37.78
C TRP A 204 12.94 -6.14 39.13
N GLY A 205 13.89 -5.59 39.90
CA GLY A 205 14.09 -5.91 41.31
C GLY A 205 14.70 -7.27 41.58
N GLN A 206 15.74 -7.69 40.83
CA GLN A 206 16.50 -8.85 41.27
C GLN A 206 17.28 -8.56 42.56
N PRO A 207 17.18 -9.42 43.60
CA PRO A 207 17.94 -9.25 44.82
C PRO A 207 19.44 -9.41 44.51
N GLN A 208 20.26 -8.51 45.06
CA GLN A 208 21.70 -8.72 45.03
C GLN A 208 22.02 -10.08 45.67
N PRO A 209 22.91 -10.89 45.06
CA PRO A 209 23.38 -12.08 45.74
C PRO A 209 24.08 -11.65 47.04
N ASP A 210 23.64 -12.23 48.15
CA ASP A 210 24.27 -12.06 49.45
C ASP A 210 25.77 -12.33 49.30
N ILE A 211 26.57 -11.32 49.63
CA ILE A 211 28.02 -11.43 49.70
C ILE A 211 28.34 -12.12 51.04
N GLU A 212 28.67 -13.42 51.00
CA GLU A 212 29.47 -14.09 52.05
C GLU A 212 30.96 -13.91 51.80
#